data_AF-A0A960TIF9-F1
#
_entry.id   AF-A0A960TIF9-F1
#
_cell.length_a   1.000
_cell.length_b   1.000
_cell.length_c   1.000
_cell.angle_alpha   90.00
_cell.angle_beta   90.00
_cell.angle_gamma   90.00
#
_symmetry.space_group_name_H-M   'P 1'
#
loop_
_entity.id
_entity.type
_entity.pdbx_description
1 polymer ?
#
loop_
_entity_poly.entity_id
_entity_poly.type
_entity_poly.pdbx_seq_one_letter_code
_entity_poly.pdbx_strand_id
1 'polypeptide(L)'
;MEFPEVIESKTKQELIDQVRSCHLALRDFYSSIPDEYFLSDPLPDGWTIQRNIKHISSSNKFFAKWISAPSFLFKLLGKLKADPIPLKSIHATNRPGLTDYGQYPIGKKISPSAKNEIIERFILSGEIVCKAIEKRTEEEMHEFRGLVRGTNLNGLVYFILKHAMHHTNVVKLRLSNSPK
;
A
#
# COMPACT_ATOMS: atom_id res chain seq x y z
N MET A 1 12.43 4.90 12.69
CA MET A 1 11.07 5.29 12.29
C MET A 1 10.21 4.04 12.24
N GLU A 2 9.19 3.96 13.08
CA GLU A 2 8.15 2.93 13.01
C GLU A 2 7.05 3.41 12.06
N PHE A 3 6.50 2.49 11.26
CA PHE A 3 5.36 2.82 10.39
C PHE A 3 4.07 2.76 11.20
N PRO A 4 3.04 3.54 10.85
CA PRO A 4 1.74 3.46 11.51
C PRO A 4 1.21 2.03 11.52
N GLU A 5 0.48 1.64 12.56
CA GLU A 5 -0.22 0.36 12.57
C GLU A 5 -1.53 0.47 11.78
N VAL A 6 -1.88 -0.57 11.01
CA VAL A 6 -3.20 -0.64 10.37
C VAL A 6 -4.20 -1.18 11.38
N ILE A 7 -5.16 -0.35 11.77
CA ILE A 7 -6.19 -0.67 12.77
C ILE A 7 -7.59 -0.64 12.16
N GLU A 8 -8.53 -1.32 12.82
CA GLU A 8 -9.93 -1.34 12.39
C GLU A 8 -10.55 0.04 12.59
N SER A 9 -11.12 0.57 11.51
CA SER A 9 -11.85 1.85 11.46
C SER A 9 -13.34 1.60 11.63
N LYS A 10 -13.98 2.42 12.48
CA LYS A 10 -15.42 2.38 12.74
C LYS A 10 -16.22 3.15 11.70
N THR A 11 -15.58 4.12 11.05
CA THR A 11 -16.18 4.93 10.00
C THR A 11 -15.28 4.97 8.77
N LYS A 12 -15.89 5.26 7.64
CA LYS A 12 -15.21 5.52 6.38
C LYS A 12 -14.26 6.72 6.47
N GLN A 13 -14.61 7.72 7.28
CA GLN A 13 -13.74 8.88 7.51
C GLN A 13 -12.47 8.47 8.26
N GLU A 14 -12.57 7.67 9.33
CA GLU A 14 -11.40 7.12 10.03
C GLU A 14 -10.51 6.30 9.08
N LEU A 15 -11.12 5.52 8.17
CA LEU A 15 -10.38 4.76 7.16
C LEU A 15 -9.64 5.66 6.17
N ILE A 16 -10.26 6.74 5.70
CA ILE A 16 -9.64 7.74 4.82
C ILE A 16 -8.45 8.42 5.53
N ASP A 17 -8.63 8.82 6.79
CA ASP A 17 -7.57 9.46 7.57
C ASP A 17 -6.41 8.50 7.83
N GLN A 18 -6.71 7.21 8.02
CA GLN A 18 -5.70 6.16 8.10
C GLN A 18 -4.94 5.99 6.78
N VAL A 19 -5.63 6.04 5.63
CA VAL A 19 -4.96 6.00 4.31
C VAL A 19 -4.00 7.18 4.16
N ARG A 20 -4.44 8.41 4.49
CA ARG A 20 -3.61 9.61 4.39
C ARG A 20 -2.40 9.55 5.31
N SER A 21 -2.61 9.27 6.59
CA SER A 21 -1.53 9.20 7.59
C SER A 21 -0.48 8.13 7.22
N CYS A 22 -0.92 6.96 6.75
CA CYS A 22 0.00 5.93 6.25
C CYS A 22 0.81 6.45 5.06
N HIS A 23 0.17 7.01 4.03
CA HIS A 23 0.90 7.48 2.84
C HIS A 23 1.86 8.64 3.16
N LEU A 24 1.51 9.54 4.08
CA LEU A 24 2.40 10.59 4.54
C LEU A 24 3.62 10.03 5.27
N ALA A 25 3.44 9.08 6.19
CA ALA A 25 4.55 8.45 6.91
C ALA A 25 5.49 7.68 5.96
N LEU A 26 4.93 6.94 4.99
CA LEU A 26 5.72 6.23 3.99
C LEU A 26 6.44 7.20 3.04
N ARG A 27 5.81 8.33 2.66
CA ARG A 27 6.45 9.42 1.90
C ARG A 27 7.66 9.96 2.65
N ASP A 28 7.51 10.29 3.93
CA ASP A 28 8.60 10.86 4.73
C ASP A 28 9.78 9.90 4.82
N PHE A 29 9.50 8.61 4.98
CA PHE A 29 10.51 7.57 4.87
C PHE A 29 11.20 7.58 3.49
N TYR A 30 10.47 7.50 2.38
CA TYR A 30 11.08 7.48 1.04
C TYR A 30 11.88 8.75 0.71
N SER A 31 11.41 9.92 1.16
CA SER A 31 12.12 11.19 0.99
C SER A 31 13.46 11.20 1.71
N SER A 32 13.56 10.52 2.86
CA SER A 32 14.78 10.46 3.68
C SER A 32 15.88 9.55 3.13
N ILE A 33 15.58 8.67 2.16
CA ILE A 33 16.53 7.70 1.65
C ILE A 33 17.57 8.41 0.75
N PRO A 34 18.88 8.16 0.89
CA PRO A 34 19.89 8.76 0.01
C PRO A 34 19.69 8.39 -1.47
N ASP A 35 20.03 9.33 -2.36
CA ASP A 35 19.69 9.26 -3.79
C ASP A 35 20.40 8.11 -4.52
N GLU A 36 21.57 7.68 -4.02
CA GLU A 36 22.37 6.57 -4.54
C GLU A 36 21.72 5.18 -4.40
N TYR A 37 20.76 5.00 -3.49
CA TYR A 37 20.09 3.71 -3.30
C TYR A 37 18.82 3.57 -4.15
N PHE A 38 18.25 4.69 -4.63
CA PHE A 38 16.88 4.72 -5.15
C PHE A 38 16.69 3.87 -6.42
N LEU A 39 17.74 3.79 -7.23
CA LEU A 39 17.80 3.03 -8.48
C LEU A 39 18.69 1.79 -8.39
N SER A 40 19.23 1.50 -7.21
CA SER A 40 20.19 0.42 -7.03
C SER A 40 19.52 -0.95 -7.10
N ASP A 41 20.16 -1.87 -7.83
CA ASP A 41 19.70 -3.25 -7.92
C ASP A 41 20.02 -3.99 -6.61
N PRO A 42 19.00 -4.50 -5.91
CA PRO A 42 19.17 -5.18 -4.63
C PRO A 42 19.98 -6.48 -4.71
N LEU A 43 20.68 -6.84 -3.62
CA LEU A 43 21.40 -8.10 -3.44
C LEU A 43 20.90 -8.85 -2.19
N PRO A 44 20.45 -10.12 -2.29
CA PRO A 44 20.17 -10.84 -3.51
C PRO A 44 19.01 -10.19 -4.28
N ASP A 45 18.79 -10.68 -5.50
CA ASP A 45 17.77 -10.20 -6.44
C ASP A 45 16.45 -9.82 -5.77
N GLY A 46 15.88 -8.73 -6.25
CA GLY A 46 14.66 -8.15 -5.69
C GLY A 46 14.25 -6.92 -6.48
N TRP A 47 13.52 -6.02 -5.82
CA TRP A 47 13.09 -4.78 -6.45
C TRP A 47 13.85 -3.58 -5.91
N THR A 48 14.27 -2.71 -6.84
CA THR A 48 14.75 -1.37 -6.51
C THR A 48 13.71 -0.60 -5.69
N ILE A 49 14.14 0.44 -5.00
CA ILE A 49 13.24 1.31 -4.21
C ILE A 49 12.19 1.94 -5.13
N GLN A 50 12.62 2.46 -6.29
CA GLN A 50 11.71 2.97 -7.31
C GLN A 50 10.66 1.91 -7.72
N ARG A 51 11.06 0.66 -7.94
CA ARG A 51 10.15 -0.39 -8.39
C ARG A 51 9.13 -0.75 -7.30
N ASN A 52 9.53 -0.78 -6.03
CA ASN A 52 8.59 -0.95 -4.91
C ASN A 52 7.54 0.19 -4.88
N ILE A 53 7.97 1.45 -4.96
CA ILE A 53 7.05 2.60 -4.94
C ILE A 53 6.08 2.56 -6.14
N LYS A 54 6.60 2.26 -7.34
CA LYS A 54 5.78 2.12 -8.55
C LYS A 54 4.77 0.99 -8.42
N HIS A 55 5.18 -0.16 -7.88
CA HIS A 55 4.30 -1.30 -7.64
C HIS A 55 3.16 -0.91 -6.70
N ILE A 56 3.47 -0.35 -5.52
CA ILE A 56 2.45 0.13 -4.58
C ILE A 56 1.50 1.12 -5.25
N SER A 57 2.03 2.10 -5.98
CA SER A 57 1.23 3.11 -6.69
C SER A 57 0.31 2.50 -7.73
N SER A 58 0.76 1.48 -8.47
CA SER A 58 -0.07 0.76 -9.43
C SER A 58 -1.15 -0.08 -8.77
N SER A 59 -0.83 -0.77 -7.66
CA SER A 59 -1.79 -1.54 -6.87
C SER A 59 -2.89 -0.64 -6.31
N ASN A 60 -2.53 0.50 -5.72
CA ASN A 60 -3.47 1.50 -5.21
C ASN A 60 -4.46 1.92 -6.30
N LYS A 61 -3.96 2.31 -7.48
CA LYS A 61 -4.81 2.70 -8.62
C LYS A 61 -5.70 1.57 -9.10
N PHE A 62 -5.18 0.34 -9.17
CA PHE A 62 -5.95 -0.82 -9.59
C PHE A 62 -7.11 -1.12 -8.62
N PHE A 63 -6.83 -1.20 -7.32
CA PHE A 63 -7.86 -1.48 -6.33
C PHE A 63 -8.83 -0.31 -6.12
N ALA A 64 -8.37 0.94 -6.26
CA ALA A 64 -9.25 2.10 -6.22
C ALA A 64 -10.27 2.10 -7.37
N LYS A 65 -9.90 1.62 -8.56
CA LYS A 65 -10.85 1.41 -9.67
C LYS A 65 -11.91 0.38 -9.30
N TRP A 66 -11.52 -0.70 -8.62
CA TRP A 66 -12.48 -1.68 -8.11
C TRP A 66 -13.42 -1.08 -7.06
N ILE A 67 -12.88 -0.39 -6.05
CA ILE A 67 -13.68 0.29 -5.02
C ILE A 67 -14.66 1.29 -5.66
N SER A 68 -14.25 1.97 -6.74
CA SER A 68 -15.10 2.92 -7.48
C SER A 68 -16.06 2.28 -8.50
N ALA A 69 -16.09 0.96 -8.66
CA ALA A 69 -16.87 0.29 -9.70
C ALA A 69 -18.39 0.46 -9.48
N PRO A 70 -19.22 0.78 -10.47
CA PRO A 70 -20.65 1.05 -10.25
C PRO A 70 -21.39 0.02 -9.34
N SER A 71 -22.26 0.48 -8.44
CA SER A 71 -22.89 -0.37 -7.41
C SER A 71 -23.65 -1.57 -7.98
N PHE A 72 -24.17 -1.49 -9.21
CA PHE A 72 -24.84 -2.62 -9.86
C PHE A 72 -23.90 -3.81 -10.11
N LEU A 73 -22.60 -3.58 -10.33
CA LEU A 73 -21.63 -4.67 -10.50
C LEU A 73 -21.48 -5.50 -9.22
N PHE A 74 -21.46 -4.84 -8.07
CA PHE A 74 -21.44 -5.54 -6.77
C PHE A 74 -22.73 -6.30 -6.51
N LYS A 75 -23.88 -5.73 -6.89
CA LYS A 75 -25.18 -6.42 -6.79
C LYS A 75 -25.21 -7.69 -7.64
N LEU A 76 -24.64 -7.68 -8.86
CA LEU A 76 -24.53 -8.85 -9.73
C LEU A 76 -23.61 -9.94 -9.15
N LEU A 77 -22.50 -9.55 -8.51
CA LEU A 77 -21.57 -10.48 -7.87
C LEU A 77 -22.11 -11.10 -6.57
N GLY A 78 -23.20 -10.55 -6.05
CA GLY A 78 -23.82 -10.93 -4.80
C GLY A 78 -23.08 -10.40 -3.57
N LYS A 79 -23.73 -10.53 -2.41
CA LYS A 79 -23.13 -10.24 -1.11
C LYS A 79 -22.06 -11.29 -0.76
N LEU A 80 -21.19 -10.94 0.18
CA LEU A 80 -20.34 -11.95 0.83
C LEU A 80 -21.23 -13.04 1.46
N LYS A 81 -20.91 -14.30 1.18
CA LYS A 81 -21.66 -15.46 1.69
C LYS A 81 -21.41 -15.76 3.17
N ALA A 82 -20.39 -15.13 3.75
CA ALA A 82 -19.95 -15.28 5.13
C ALA A 82 -19.43 -13.93 5.63
N ASP A 83 -19.27 -13.81 6.95
CA ASP A 83 -18.69 -12.61 7.55
C ASP A 83 -17.32 -12.28 6.94
N PRO A 84 -17.01 -10.99 6.72
CA PRO A 84 -15.69 -10.59 6.24
C PRO A 84 -14.59 -11.14 7.14
N ILE A 85 -13.48 -11.60 6.54
CA ILE A 85 -12.33 -12.02 7.32
C ILE A 85 -11.83 -10.87 8.22
N PRO A 86 -11.44 -11.15 9.47
CA PRO A 86 -11.03 -10.09 10.39
C PRO A 86 -9.71 -9.46 9.92
N LEU A 87 -9.51 -8.18 10.25
CA LEU A 87 -8.33 -7.39 9.85
C LEU A 87 -7.02 -8.14 10.09
N LYS A 88 -6.86 -8.79 11.24
CA LYS A 88 -5.66 -9.56 11.61
C LYS A 88 -5.30 -10.67 10.61
N SER A 89 -6.29 -11.26 9.95
CA SER A 89 -6.14 -12.34 8.97
C SER A 89 -5.89 -11.84 7.55
N ILE A 90 -5.92 -10.51 7.33
CA ILE A 90 -5.55 -9.91 6.06
C ILE A 90 -4.03 -9.81 6.01
N HIS A 91 -3.42 -10.58 5.11
CA HIS A 91 -1.98 -10.62 4.90
C HIS A 91 -1.60 -9.86 3.63
N ALA A 92 -0.51 -9.08 3.71
CA ALA A 92 0.05 -8.33 2.58
C ALA A 92 0.75 -9.23 1.54
N THR A 93 1.15 -10.43 1.95
CA THR A 93 1.92 -11.39 1.15
C THR A 93 1.60 -12.82 1.59
N ASN A 94 1.79 -13.76 0.67
CA ASN A 94 1.64 -15.20 0.93
C ASN A 94 2.90 -15.80 1.61
N ARG A 95 3.92 -14.99 1.91
CA ARG A 95 5.18 -15.42 2.54
C ARG A 95 5.40 -14.70 3.88
N PRO A 96 4.64 -15.03 4.93
CA PRO A 96 4.88 -14.46 6.26
C PRO A 96 6.25 -14.91 6.81
N GLY A 97 6.95 -14.03 7.53
CA GLY A 97 8.14 -14.39 8.31
C GLY A 97 9.50 -14.26 7.62
N LEU A 98 9.60 -13.72 6.40
CA LEU A 98 10.90 -13.33 5.84
C LEU A 98 11.44 -12.10 6.60
N THR A 99 12.57 -12.27 7.27
CA THR A 99 13.22 -11.23 8.07
C THR A 99 14.49 -10.69 7.42
N ASP A 100 15.14 -11.48 6.57
CA ASP A 100 16.29 -11.04 5.77
C ASP A 100 15.88 -10.87 4.32
N TYR A 101 15.92 -9.63 3.86
CA TYR A 101 15.68 -9.29 2.46
C TYR A 101 16.99 -8.98 1.73
N GLY A 102 18.17 -9.00 2.37
CA GLY A 102 19.43 -8.58 1.78
C GLY A 102 19.67 -7.09 1.92
N GLN A 103 20.31 -6.47 0.93
CA GLN A 103 20.77 -5.07 0.96
C GLN A 103 20.57 -4.34 -0.38
N TYR A 104 20.68 -3.01 -0.36
CA TYR A 104 20.91 -2.18 -1.53
C TYR A 104 22.38 -1.73 -1.60
N PRO A 105 23.15 -2.09 -2.64
CA PRO A 105 24.47 -1.50 -2.84
C PRO A 105 24.35 0.00 -3.19
N ILE A 106 25.45 0.74 -3.09
CA ILE A 106 25.51 2.11 -3.59
C ILE A 106 25.50 2.05 -5.12
N GLY A 107 24.54 2.73 -5.75
CA GLY A 107 24.37 2.75 -7.21
C GLY A 107 24.42 4.15 -7.81
N LYS A 108 23.89 4.28 -9.03
CA LYS A 108 23.75 5.58 -9.69
C LYS A 108 22.72 6.44 -8.96
N LYS A 109 23.12 7.66 -8.59
CA LYS A 109 22.23 8.65 -7.98
C LYS A 109 21.06 8.99 -8.91
N ILE A 110 19.86 8.92 -8.35
CA ILE A 110 18.68 9.52 -8.99
C ILE A 110 18.79 11.05 -8.94
N SER A 111 18.22 11.75 -9.93
CA SER A 111 18.10 13.21 -9.80
C SER A 111 17.04 13.57 -8.74
N PRO A 112 17.23 14.67 -7.98
CA PRO A 112 16.22 15.10 -7.01
C PRO A 112 14.83 15.29 -7.61
N SER A 113 14.75 15.83 -8.83
CA SER A 113 13.48 16.00 -9.55
C SER A 113 12.77 14.68 -9.85
N ALA A 114 13.50 13.67 -10.35
CA ALA A 114 12.91 12.37 -10.66
C ALA A 114 12.47 11.63 -9.40
N LYS A 115 13.22 11.76 -8.30
CA LYS A 115 12.83 11.20 -7.00
C LYS A 115 11.54 11.83 -6.48
N ASN A 116 11.46 13.15 -6.49
CA ASN A 116 10.25 13.88 -6.07
C ASN A 116 9.04 13.48 -6.90
N GLU A 117 9.18 13.37 -8.23
CA GLU A 117 8.08 12.93 -9.11
C GLU A 117 7.57 11.52 -8.75
N ILE A 118 8.47 10.58 -8.42
CA ILE A 118 8.08 9.23 -8.00
C ILE A 118 7.31 9.26 -6.67
N ILE A 119 7.78 10.06 -5.72
CA ILE A 119 7.17 10.19 -4.38
C ILE A 119 5.81 10.91 -4.47
N GLU A 120 5.68 11.95 -5.29
CA GLU A 120 4.41 12.63 -5.55
C GLU A 120 3.39 11.69 -6.20
N ARG A 121 3.81 10.88 -7.18
CA ARG A 121 2.94 9.86 -7.80
C ARG A 121 2.45 8.83 -6.78
N PHE A 122 3.26 8.50 -5.78
CA PHE A 122 2.87 7.63 -4.69
C PHE A 122 1.83 8.29 -3.78
N ILE A 123 2.02 9.54 -3.37
CA ILE A 123 1.02 10.29 -2.59
C ILE A 123 -0.31 10.41 -3.35
N LEU A 124 -0.25 10.79 -4.62
CA LEU A 124 -1.44 10.88 -5.47
C LEU A 124 -2.17 9.54 -5.59
N SER A 125 -1.45 8.42 -5.55
CA SER A 125 -2.08 7.10 -5.56
C SER A 125 -2.89 6.81 -4.29
N GLY A 126 -2.45 7.31 -3.13
CA GLY A 126 -3.20 7.26 -1.88
C GLY A 126 -4.47 8.12 -1.94
N GLU A 127 -4.37 9.35 -2.46
CA GLU A 127 -5.55 10.22 -2.65
C GLU A 127 -6.58 9.64 -3.63
N ILE A 128 -6.12 8.87 -4.63
CA ILE A 128 -7.03 8.13 -5.52
C ILE A 128 -7.82 7.06 -4.73
N VAL A 129 -7.20 6.40 -3.75
CA VAL A 129 -7.90 5.47 -2.85
C VAL A 129 -8.90 6.22 -1.97
N CYS A 130 -8.50 7.35 -1.37
CA CYS A 130 -9.41 8.20 -0.57
C CYS A 130 -10.65 8.59 -1.37
N LYS A 131 -10.46 9.12 -2.59
CA LYS A 131 -11.57 9.48 -3.49
C LYS A 131 -12.45 8.30 -3.89
N ALA A 132 -11.89 7.09 -3.99
CA ALA A 132 -12.67 5.89 -4.28
C ALA A 132 -13.57 5.51 -3.10
N ILE A 133 -13.04 5.64 -1.87
CA ILE A 133 -13.78 5.41 -0.63
C ILE A 133 -14.87 6.49 -0.49
N GLU A 134 -14.57 7.77 -0.72
CA GLU A 134 -15.53 8.88 -0.62
C GLU A 134 -16.82 8.66 -1.43
N LYS A 135 -16.73 7.99 -2.59
CA LYS A 135 -17.87 7.67 -3.46
C LYS A 135 -18.84 6.61 -2.92
N ARG A 136 -18.53 5.99 -1.79
CA ARG A 136 -19.33 4.91 -1.18
C ARG A 136 -20.10 5.37 0.03
N THR A 137 -21.23 4.72 0.31
CA THR A 137 -21.83 4.83 1.65
C THR A 137 -21.09 3.92 2.63
N GLU A 138 -21.29 4.15 3.93
CA GLU A 138 -20.75 3.27 4.98
C GLU A 138 -21.23 1.82 4.79
N GLU A 139 -22.51 1.66 4.46
CA GLU A 139 -23.15 0.37 4.22
C GLU A 139 -22.52 -0.32 3.00
N GLU A 140 -22.32 0.40 1.90
CA GLU A 140 -21.67 -0.18 0.71
C GLU A 140 -20.24 -0.64 1.03
N MET A 141 -19.49 0.12 1.84
CA MET A 141 -18.15 -0.27 2.25
C MET A 141 -18.12 -1.58 3.05
N HIS A 142 -19.17 -1.85 3.82
CA HIS A 142 -19.31 -3.05 4.64
C HIS A 142 -19.89 -4.24 3.87
N GLU A 143 -20.89 -4.02 3.01
CA GLU A 143 -21.63 -5.10 2.33
C GLU A 143 -20.98 -5.58 1.03
N PHE A 144 -20.38 -4.66 0.26
CA PHE A 144 -19.89 -5.01 -1.07
C PHE A 144 -18.63 -5.85 -1.00
N ARG A 145 -18.60 -6.89 -1.85
CA ARG A 145 -17.49 -7.83 -1.93
C ARG A 145 -16.22 -7.15 -2.46
N GLY A 146 -15.15 -7.28 -1.70
CA GLY A 146 -13.80 -6.92 -2.10
C GLY A 146 -13.22 -7.92 -3.10
N LEU A 147 -12.22 -7.48 -3.87
CA LEU A 147 -11.53 -8.33 -4.84
C LEU A 147 -10.65 -9.40 -4.16
N VAL A 148 -10.17 -9.11 -2.95
CA VAL A 148 -9.41 -10.06 -2.14
C VAL A 148 -10.40 -11.04 -1.48
N ARG A 149 -10.12 -12.34 -1.62
CA ARG A 149 -11.03 -13.41 -1.19
C ARG A 149 -11.43 -13.24 0.28
N GLY A 150 -12.74 -13.25 0.54
CA GLY A 150 -13.30 -13.16 1.89
C GLY A 150 -13.33 -11.75 2.49
N THR A 151 -12.97 -10.71 1.73
CA THR A 151 -13.01 -9.32 2.20
C THR A 151 -14.23 -8.57 1.66
N ASN A 152 -14.72 -7.59 2.40
CA ASN A 152 -15.54 -6.49 1.89
C ASN A 152 -14.64 -5.34 1.38
N LEU A 153 -15.23 -4.21 0.99
CA LEU A 153 -14.44 -3.06 0.52
C LEU A 153 -13.56 -2.47 1.62
N ASN A 154 -14.00 -2.45 2.89
CA ASN A 154 -13.13 -2.06 4.02
C ASN A 154 -11.91 -3.00 4.12
N GLY A 155 -12.13 -4.31 4.08
CA GLY A 155 -11.07 -5.32 4.04
C GLY A 155 -10.10 -5.14 2.87
N LEU A 156 -10.60 -4.75 1.70
CA LEU A 156 -9.76 -4.45 0.55
C LEU A 156 -8.86 -3.22 0.80
N VAL A 157 -9.37 -2.16 1.45
CA VAL A 157 -8.55 -1.00 1.81
C VAL A 157 -7.50 -1.36 2.84
N TYR A 158 -7.85 -2.17 3.85
CA TYR A 158 -6.85 -2.67 4.80
C TYR A 158 -5.76 -3.51 4.12
N PHE A 159 -6.12 -4.31 3.12
CA PHE A 159 -5.13 -5.01 2.30
C PHE A 159 -4.21 -4.03 1.57
N ILE A 160 -4.74 -2.96 0.98
CA ILE A 160 -3.94 -1.91 0.32
C ILE A 160 -2.92 -1.31 1.29
N LEU A 161 -3.35 -0.94 2.50
CA LEU A 161 -2.47 -0.35 3.51
C LEU A 161 -1.37 -1.32 3.96
N LYS A 162 -1.75 -2.54 4.31
CA LYS A 162 -0.80 -3.59 4.69
C LYS A 162 0.18 -3.91 3.57
N HIS A 163 -0.29 -3.92 2.32
CA HIS A 163 0.55 -4.14 1.14
C HIS A 163 1.57 -3.02 0.95
N ALA A 164 1.17 -1.75 1.08
CA ALA A 164 2.08 -0.61 1.03
C ALA A 164 3.15 -0.67 2.14
N MET A 165 2.72 -0.97 3.38
CA MET A 165 3.64 -1.13 4.50
C MET A 165 4.61 -2.29 4.30
N HIS A 166 4.15 -3.43 3.79
CA HIS A 166 5.01 -4.58 3.51
C HIS A 166 6.15 -4.22 2.55
N HIS A 167 5.82 -3.66 1.39
CA HIS A 167 6.82 -3.26 0.40
C HIS A 167 7.77 -2.16 0.91
N THR A 168 7.26 -1.24 1.73
CA THR A 168 8.11 -0.22 2.37
C THR A 168 9.02 -0.84 3.44
N ASN A 169 8.53 -1.82 4.21
CA ASN A 169 9.32 -2.52 5.20
C ASN A 169 10.43 -3.37 4.56
N VAL A 170 10.17 -3.98 3.41
CA VAL A 170 11.22 -4.64 2.61
C VAL A 170 12.34 -3.64 2.27
N VAL A 171 11.98 -2.43 1.82
CA VAL A 171 12.97 -1.37 1.52
C VAL A 171 13.74 -0.98 2.78
N LYS A 172 13.04 -0.74 3.89
CA LYS A 172 13.63 -0.37 5.18
C LYS A 172 14.63 -1.41 5.68
N LEU A 173 14.27 -2.69 5.65
CA LEU A 173 15.14 -3.79 6.09
C LEU A 173 16.36 -3.94 5.18
N ARG A 174 16.21 -3.77 3.86
CA ARG A 174 17.36 -3.78 2.95
C ARG A 174 18.31 -2.62 3.22
N LEU A 175 17.78 -1.42 3.47
CA LEU A 175 18.60 -0.25 3.78
C LEU A 175 19.31 -0.37 5.13
N SER A 176 18.72 -1.00 6.15
CA SER A 176 19.41 -1.21 7.43
C SER A 176 20.61 -2.15 7.31
N ASN A 177 20.63 -2.98 6.26
CA ASN A 177 21.72 -3.92 5.95
C ASN A 177 22.71 -3.35 4.92
N SER A 178 22.42 -2.19 4.32
CA SER A 178 23.26 -1.57 3.30
C SER A 178 24.52 -0.94 3.91
N PRO A 179 25.63 -0.89 3.14
CA PRO A 179 26.81 -0.13 3.53
C PRO A 179 26.44 1.34 3.72
N LYS A 180 26.98 1.97 4.78
CA LYS A 180 26.80 3.39 5.11
C LYS A 180 27.78 4.27 4.36
#